data_AF-A0A353X1F0-F1
#
_entry.id   AF-A0A353X1F0-F1
#
_cell.length_a   1.000
_cell.length_b   1.000
_cell.length_c   1.000
_cell.angle_alpha   90.00
_cell.angle_beta   90.00
_cell.angle_gamma   90.00
#
_symmetry.space_group_name_H-M   'P 1'
#
loop_
_entity.id
_entity.type
_entity.pdbx_description
1 polymer ?
#
loop_
_entity_poly.entity_id
_entity_poly.type
_entity_poly.pdbx_seq_one_letter_code
_entity_poly.pdbx_strand_id
1 'polypeptide(L)'
;MIRVAITGPESTGKSILTRQLADHFNASRVPEYARDYISNLDRPYEEKDLLAIAKGQIEQENKLIANQPPLLFVDTELTVIKIWSEFKYGMCNPWIEREWQNQAYDLYLLMNIDLPWQDDPQREHPYARKELFDLYVKALKTKNAPFEVISGQGKERLNNALRVISEM
;
A
#
# COMPACT_ATOMS: atom_id res chain seq x y z
N MET A 1 -1.68 16.13 -11.62
CA MET A 1 -0.78 15.46 -10.66
C MET A 1 -0.95 13.97 -10.89
N ILE A 2 0.16 13.26 -11.08
CA ILE A 2 0.19 11.81 -11.22
C ILE A 2 0.33 11.20 -9.82
N ARG A 3 -0.49 10.19 -9.50
CA ARG A 3 -0.44 9.44 -8.25
C ARG A 3 -0.20 7.97 -8.53
N VAL A 4 0.85 7.43 -7.93
CA VAL A 4 1.20 6.01 -8.04
C VAL A 4 1.10 5.38 -6.65
N ALA A 5 0.19 4.42 -6.50
CA ALA A 5 0.04 3.64 -5.28
C ALA A 5 0.99 2.43 -5.29
N ILE A 6 1.68 2.19 -4.17
CA ILE A 6 2.44 0.97 -3.95
C ILE A 6 1.65 0.13 -2.94
N THR A 7 1.13 -1.01 -3.39
CA THR A 7 0.19 -1.83 -2.63
C THR A 7 0.60 -3.30 -2.64
N GLY A 8 -0.06 -4.13 -1.84
CA GLY A 8 0.17 -5.57 -1.79
C GLY A 8 0.47 -6.12 -0.40
N PRO A 9 0.71 -7.44 -0.30
CA PRO A 9 0.87 -8.14 0.97
C PRO A 9 2.02 -7.62 1.82
N GLU A 10 2.04 -8.06 3.08
CA GLU A 10 3.14 -7.83 3.99
C GLU A 10 4.47 -8.45 3.50
N SER A 11 5.59 -7.85 3.91
CA SER A 11 6.95 -8.33 3.59
C SER A 11 7.22 -8.52 2.09
N THR A 12 6.77 -7.54 1.29
CA THR A 12 6.96 -7.48 -0.17
C THR A 12 7.81 -6.28 -0.63
N GLY A 13 8.34 -5.48 0.30
CA GLY A 13 9.26 -4.39 -0.01
C GLY A 13 8.63 -3.05 -0.42
N LYS A 14 7.32 -2.84 -0.17
CA LYS A 14 6.59 -1.59 -0.49
C LYS A 14 7.35 -0.33 -0.08
N SER A 15 7.67 -0.17 1.20
CA SER A 15 8.34 1.02 1.73
C SER A 15 9.78 1.23 1.22
N ILE A 16 10.43 0.16 0.78
CA ILE A 16 11.75 0.26 0.13
C ILE A 16 11.57 0.79 -1.29
N LEU A 17 10.67 0.19 -2.07
CA LEU A 17 10.43 0.60 -3.45
C LEU A 17 9.89 2.04 -3.51
N THR A 18 8.95 2.41 -2.65
CA THR A 18 8.39 3.77 -2.61
C THR A 18 9.46 4.83 -2.34
N ARG A 19 10.42 4.55 -1.45
CA ARG A 19 11.57 5.43 -1.23
C ARG A 19 12.46 5.52 -2.47
N GLN A 20 12.83 4.38 -3.05
CA GLN A 20 13.69 4.36 -4.23
C GLN A 20 13.09 5.09 -5.43
N LEU A 21 11.77 4.95 -5.65
CA LEU A 21 11.06 5.66 -6.70
C LEU A 21 11.00 7.17 -6.43
N ALA A 22 10.66 7.56 -5.20
CA ALA A 22 10.64 8.97 -4.81
C ALA A 22 12.03 9.63 -4.99
N ASP A 23 13.09 8.94 -4.57
CA ASP A 23 14.47 9.40 -4.73
C ASP A 23 14.86 9.50 -6.22
N HIS A 24 14.49 8.51 -7.03
CA HIS A 24 14.80 8.50 -8.47
C HIS A 24 14.12 9.64 -9.24
N PHE A 25 12.85 9.91 -8.95
CA PHE A 25 12.07 10.96 -9.62
C PHE A 25 12.13 12.32 -8.93
N ASN A 26 12.86 12.44 -7.81
CA ASN A 26 12.82 13.62 -6.94
C ASN A 26 11.38 14.04 -6.60
N ALA A 27 10.55 13.06 -6.22
CA ALA A 27 9.12 13.19 -6.02
C ALA A 27 8.73 13.07 -4.54
N SER A 28 7.56 13.61 -4.19
CA SER A 28 6.99 13.44 -2.86
C SER A 28 6.52 12.00 -2.63
N ARG A 29 6.53 11.55 -1.37
CA ARG A 29 5.97 10.26 -0.97
C ARG A 29 5.17 10.32 0.33
N VAL A 30 4.11 9.52 0.40
CA VAL A 30 3.36 9.23 1.63
C VAL A 30 3.91 7.93 2.24
N PRO A 31 4.34 7.91 3.51
CA PRO A 31 4.73 6.68 4.22
C PRO A 31 3.51 5.93 4.79
N GLU A 32 3.73 4.67 5.17
CA GLU A 32 2.66 3.79 5.69
C GLU A 32 2.26 4.24 7.10
N TYR A 33 1.07 4.84 7.24
CA TYR A 33 0.59 5.38 8.50
C TYR A 33 0.46 4.32 9.60
N ALA A 34 0.10 3.09 9.22
CA ALA A 34 -0.04 1.97 10.15
C ALA A 34 1.24 1.69 10.95
N ARG A 35 2.42 1.86 10.32
CA ARG A 35 3.72 1.64 10.97
C ARG A 35 3.90 2.56 12.16
N ASP A 36 3.66 3.84 11.96
CA ASP A 36 3.80 4.86 12.99
C ASP A 36 2.70 4.72 14.04
N TYR A 37 1.45 4.48 13.61
CA TYR A 37 0.33 4.32 14.54
C TYR A 37 0.55 3.15 15.50
N ILE A 38 0.84 1.95 14.97
CA ILE A 38 0.99 0.73 15.76
C ILE A 38 2.21 0.81 16.68
N SER A 39 3.32 1.40 16.22
CA SER A 39 4.54 1.55 17.04
C SER A 39 4.34 2.48 18.25
N ASN A 40 3.35 3.35 18.21
CA ASN A 40 3.01 4.27 19.30
C ASN A 40 1.94 3.73 20.26
N LEU A 41 1.43 2.51 20.04
CA LEU A 41 0.52 1.86 20.97
C LEU A 41 1.29 1.16 22.09
N ASP A 42 0.76 1.23 23.30
CA ASP A 42 1.20 0.47 24.48
C ASP A 42 0.49 -0.90 24.59
N ARG A 43 -0.33 -1.24 23.60
CA ARG A 43 -1.11 -2.47 23.49
C ARG A 43 -1.10 -3.00 22.05
N PRO A 44 -1.45 -4.28 21.83
CA PRO A 44 -1.80 -4.74 20.49
C PRO A 44 -2.92 -3.86 19.88
N TYR A 45 -2.85 -3.63 18.57
CA TYR A 45 -3.91 -2.93 17.87
C TYR A 45 -5.17 -3.82 17.78
N GLU A 46 -6.33 -3.16 17.70
CA GLU A 46 -7.65 -3.77 17.66
C GLU A 46 -8.38 -3.35 16.38
N GLU A 47 -9.51 -3.99 16.08
CA GLU A 47 -10.32 -3.69 14.89
C GLU A 47 -10.67 -2.20 14.76
N LYS A 48 -11.03 -1.55 15.88
CA LYS A 48 -11.37 -0.12 15.91
C LYS A 48 -10.22 0.80 15.47
N ASP A 49 -8.98 0.35 15.65
CA ASP A 49 -7.79 1.11 15.25
C ASP A 49 -7.66 1.16 13.72
N LEU A 50 -8.19 0.18 12.99
CA LEU A 50 -8.11 0.15 11.52
C LEU A 50 -8.81 1.35 10.88
N LEU A 51 -9.91 1.83 11.48
CA LEU A 51 -10.58 3.06 11.03
C LEU A 51 -9.72 4.31 11.27
N ALA A 52 -9.03 4.38 12.41
CA ALA A 52 -8.12 5.48 12.71
C ALA A 52 -6.92 5.47 11.75
N ILE A 53 -6.35 4.28 11.49
CA ILE A 53 -5.25 4.09 10.54
C ILE A 53 -5.67 4.52 9.13
N ALA A 54 -6.85 4.10 8.67
CA ALA A 54 -7.37 4.46 7.35
C ALA A 54 -7.56 5.97 7.20
N LYS A 55 -8.11 6.64 8.21
CA LYS A 55 -8.26 8.10 8.24
C LYS A 55 -6.91 8.81 8.23
N GLY A 56 -5.97 8.33 9.04
CA GLY A 56 -4.61 8.86 9.11
C GLY A 56 -3.87 8.76 7.78
N GLN A 57 -3.99 7.64 7.07
CA GLN A 57 -3.41 7.47 5.74
C GLN A 57 -3.95 8.50 4.74
N ILE A 58 -5.28 8.67 4.68
CA ILE A 58 -5.91 9.68 3.81
C ILE A 58 -5.48 11.09 4.19
N GLU A 59 -5.40 11.40 5.50
CA GLU A 59 -5.00 12.72 5.96
C GLU A 59 -3.55 13.05 5.60
N GLN A 60 -2.62 12.09 5.76
CA GLN A 60 -1.22 12.25 5.35
C GLN A 60 -1.11 12.48 3.85
N GLU A 61 -1.85 11.72 3.06
CA GLU A 61 -1.89 11.90 1.61
C GLU A 61 -2.42 13.28 1.21
N ASN A 62 -3.56 13.69 1.77
CA ASN A 62 -4.20 14.98 1.46
C ASN A 62 -3.29 16.17 1.78
N LYS A 63 -2.50 16.10 2.86
CA LYS A 63 -1.51 17.13 3.21
C LYS A 63 -0.45 17.30 2.12
N LEU A 64 0.01 16.22 1.51
CA LEU A 64 0.98 16.28 0.42
C LEU A 64 0.33 16.73 -0.89
N ILE A 65 -0.90 16.29 -1.17
CA ILE A 65 -1.67 16.73 -2.34
C ILE A 65 -1.91 18.24 -2.32
N ALA A 66 -2.12 18.85 -1.15
CA ALA A 66 -2.33 20.30 -1.01
C ALA A 66 -1.16 21.13 -1.54
N ASN A 67 0.06 20.58 -1.55
CA ASN A 67 1.25 21.21 -2.13
C ASN A 67 1.32 21.07 -3.67
N GLN A 68 0.33 20.42 -4.29
CA GLN A 68 0.22 20.19 -5.73
C GLN A 68 1.49 19.62 -6.37
N PRO A 69 2.09 18.54 -5.83
CA PRO A 69 3.26 17.93 -6.45
C PRO A 69 2.90 17.43 -7.86
N PRO A 70 3.84 17.44 -8.81
CA PRO A 70 3.58 16.88 -10.14
C PRO A 70 3.38 15.36 -10.09
N LEU A 71 4.10 14.68 -9.19
CA LEU A 71 4.11 13.23 -8.98
C LEU A 71 4.13 12.92 -7.48
N LEU A 72 3.31 11.95 -7.05
CA LEU A 72 3.22 11.48 -5.68
C LEU A 72 3.22 9.94 -5.63
N PHE A 73 4.12 9.37 -4.83
CA PHE A 73 4.12 7.94 -4.52
C PHE A 73 3.47 7.67 -3.16
N VAL A 74 2.64 6.64 -3.06
CA VAL A 74 1.83 6.38 -1.85
C VAL A 74 2.08 4.96 -1.35
N ASP A 75 2.79 4.84 -0.22
CA ASP A 75 2.92 3.61 0.57
C ASP A 75 2.06 3.78 1.81
N THR A 76 0.89 3.20 1.96
CA THR A 76 0.09 2.46 0.98
C THR A 76 -1.26 3.17 0.84
N GLU A 77 -2.16 2.63 0.05
CA GLU A 77 -3.56 3.08 -0.02
C GLU A 77 -4.53 2.11 0.67
N LEU A 78 -5.82 2.44 0.68
CA LEU A 78 -6.83 1.78 1.51
C LEU A 78 -7.10 0.30 1.16
N THR A 79 -6.63 -0.22 0.03
CA THR A 79 -6.76 -1.65 -0.29
C THR A 79 -6.07 -2.51 0.77
N VAL A 80 -4.93 -2.06 1.31
CA VAL A 80 -4.23 -2.78 2.39
C VAL A 80 -5.10 -2.87 3.64
N ILE A 81 -5.59 -1.72 4.14
CA ILE A 81 -6.36 -1.70 5.38
C ILE A 81 -7.74 -2.36 5.22
N LYS A 82 -8.36 -2.26 4.03
CA LYS A 82 -9.58 -2.99 3.69
C LYS A 82 -9.37 -4.51 3.79
N ILE A 83 -8.38 -5.03 3.07
CA ILE A 83 -8.08 -6.47 3.07
C ILE A 83 -7.73 -6.92 4.49
N TRP A 84 -7.00 -6.11 5.25
CA TRP A 84 -6.65 -6.45 6.63
C TRP A 84 -7.87 -6.51 7.55
N SER A 85 -8.81 -5.58 7.39
CA SER A 85 -10.08 -5.59 8.14
C SER A 85 -10.85 -6.90 7.86
N GLU A 86 -11.02 -7.25 6.59
CA GLU A 86 -11.74 -8.45 6.18
C GLU A 86 -11.01 -9.74 6.57
N PHE A 87 -9.70 -9.80 6.38
CA PHE A 87 -8.92 -11.01 6.59
C PHE A 87 -8.75 -11.35 8.08
N LYS A 88 -8.46 -10.35 8.93
CA LYS A 88 -8.21 -10.55 10.35
C LYS A 88 -9.48 -10.54 11.21
N TYR A 89 -10.44 -9.66 10.88
CA TYR A 89 -11.62 -9.44 11.71
C TYR A 89 -12.94 -9.87 11.05
N GLY A 90 -12.91 -10.30 9.78
CA GLY A 90 -14.10 -10.78 9.08
C GLY A 90 -15.07 -9.67 8.66
N MET A 91 -14.74 -8.41 8.90
CA MET A 91 -15.56 -7.26 8.53
C MET A 91 -14.71 -6.04 8.20
N CYS A 92 -15.22 -5.19 7.33
CA CYS A 92 -14.62 -3.90 7.01
C CYS A 92 -15.56 -2.78 7.46
N ASN A 93 -15.00 -1.73 8.05
CA ASN A 93 -15.83 -0.58 8.41
C ASN A 93 -16.43 0.04 7.13
N PRO A 94 -17.75 0.32 7.07
CA PRO A 94 -18.39 0.88 5.87
C PRO A 94 -17.76 2.19 5.38
N TRP A 95 -17.16 2.97 6.29
CA TRP A 95 -16.41 4.16 5.91
C TRP A 95 -15.16 3.80 5.09
N ILE A 96 -14.40 2.78 5.51
CA ILE A 96 -13.20 2.32 4.79
C ILE A 96 -13.59 1.82 3.40
N GLU A 97 -14.65 1.02 3.29
CA GLU A 97 -15.13 0.52 2.00
C GLU A 97 -15.50 1.65 1.05
N ARG A 98 -16.26 2.65 1.53
CA ARG A 98 -16.69 3.80 0.75
C ARG A 98 -15.49 4.63 0.27
N GLU A 99 -14.57 4.97 1.18
CA GLU A 99 -13.38 5.74 0.80
C GLU A 99 -12.47 4.95 -0.14
N TRP A 100 -12.32 3.64 0.08
CA TRP A 100 -11.58 2.77 -0.83
C TRP A 100 -12.20 2.78 -2.22
N GLN A 101 -13.53 2.76 -2.36
CA GLN A 101 -14.19 2.87 -3.68
C GLN A 101 -13.97 4.24 -4.33
N ASN A 102 -13.92 5.32 -3.57
CA ASN A 102 -13.74 6.67 -4.08
C ASN A 102 -12.28 7.02 -4.42
N GLN A 103 -11.30 6.36 -3.81
CA GLN A 103 -9.89 6.57 -4.12
C GLN A 103 -9.57 6.14 -5.55
N ALA A 104 -8.76 6.91 -6.27
CA ALA A 104 -8.25 6.52 -7.58
C ALA A 104 -6.80 7.00 -7.71
N TYR A 105 -6.02 6.19 -8.41
CA TYR A 105 -4.61 6.43 -8.70
C TYR A 105 -4.39 6.16 -10.19
N ASP A 106 -3.43 6.84 -10.80
CA ASP A 106 -3.09 6.66 -12.21
C ASP A 106 -2.44 5.30 -12.46
N LEU A 107 -1.77 4.75 -11.44
CA LEU A 107 -1.20 3.40 -11.46
C LEU A 107 -1.11 2.82 -10.05
N TYR A 108 -1.36 1.52 -9.95
CA TYR A 108 -1.09 0.70 -8.77
C TYR A 108 0.06 -0.27 -9.07
N LEU A 109 1.14 -0.18 -8.30
CA LEU A 109 2.22 -1.15 -8.28
C LEU A 109 1.89 -2.21 -7.24
N LEU A 110 1.40 -3.37 -7.69
CA LEU A 110 1.11 -4.50 -6.83
C LEU A 110 2.38 -5.32 -6.58
N MET A 111 2.89 -5.31 -5.37
CA MET A 111 4.13 -6.00 -5.02
C MET A 111 3.92 -7.52 -4.94
N ASN A 112 4.68 -8.26 -5.74
CA ASN A 112 4.69 -9.73 -5.71
C ASN A 112 5.36 -10.29 -4.43
N ILE A 113 5.08 -11.56 -4.14
CA ILE A 113 5.51 -12.30 -2.94
C ILE A 113 6.80 -13.12 -3.13
N ASP A 114 7.55 -12.81 -4.18
CA ASP A 114 8.82 -13.43 -4.56
C ASP A 114 10.02 -13.04 -3.68
N LEU A 115 9.86 -12.04 -2.81
CA LEU A 115 10.80 -11.78 -1.71
C LEU A 115 10.57 -12.75 -0.54
N PRO A 116 11.61 -13.12 0.22
CA PRO A 116 11.42 -13.87 1.45
C PRO A 116 10.57 -13.07 2.44
N TRP A 117 9.69 -13.76 3.17
CA TRP A 117 8.99 -13.14 4.29
C TRP A 117 10.00 -12.81 5.39
N GLN A 118 9.88 -11.63 5.96
CA GLN A 118 10.72 -11.17 7.06
C GLN A 118 9.86 -10.96 8.28
N ASP A 119 10.33 -11.49 9.40
CA ASP A 119 9.70 -11.31 10.70
C ASP A 119 9.95 -9.88 11.18
N ASP A 120 8.87 -9.20 11.57
CA ASP A 120 8.93 -7.94 12.29
C ASP A 120 7.70 -7.84 13.22
N PRO A 121 7.74 -7.02 14.29
CA PRO A 121 6.70 -6.99 15.32
C PRO A 121 5.27 -6.72 14.82
N GLN A 122 5.10 -6.25 13.58
CA GLN A 122 3.80 -5.95 12.99
C GLN A 122 3.38 -6.94 11.89
N ARG A 123 4.14 -8.02 11.65
CA ARG A 123 3.83 -9.03 10.63
C ARG A 123 3.13 -10.23 11.25
N GLU A 124 2.11 -10.75 10.59
CA GLU A 124 1.20 -11.73 11.23
C GLU A 124 0.99 -13.03 10.45
N HIS A 125 1.17 -13.04 9.13
CA HIS A 125 0.67 -14.13 8.30
C HIS A 125 1.73 -14.67 7.31
N PRO A 126 2.83 -15.27 7.82
CA PRO A 126 3.91 -15.81 6.99
C PRO A 126 3.46 -16.91 6.02
N TYR A 127 2.37 -17.62 6.34
CA TYR A 127 1.87 -18.75 5.54
C TYR A 127 0.71 -18.39 4.61
N ALA A 128 0.07 -17.22 4.77
CA ALA A 128 -1.08 -16.80 3.96
C ALA A 128 -0.69 -15.88 2.79
N ARG A 129 0.60 -15.81 2.43
CA ARG A 129 1.11 -14.82 1.46
C ARG A 129 0.42 -14.90 0.10
N LYS A 130 0.20 -16.12 -0.41
CA LYS A 130 -0.48 -16.34 -1.69
C LYS A 130 -1.95 -15.92 -1.60
N GLU A 131 -2.64 -16.32 -0.54
CA GLU A 131 -4.04 -15.97 -0.32
C GLU A 131 -4.23 -14.46 -0.24
N LEU A 132 -3.40 -13.79 0.57
CA LEU A 132 -3.38 -12.33 0.66
C LEU A 132 -3.11 -11.71 -0.71
N PHE A 133 -2.10 -12.16 -1.45
CA PHE A 133 -1.81 -11.66 -2.80
C PHE A 133 -3.02 -11.78 -3.74
N ASP A 134 -3.69 -12.93 -3.74
CA ASP A 134 -4.89 -13.16 -4.56
C ASP A 134 -6.04 -12.20 -4.16
N LEU A 135 -6.17 -11.86 -2.87
CA LEU A 135 -7.13 -10.84 -2.41
C LEU A 135 -6.79 -9.44 -2.94
N TYR A 136 -5.52 -9.04 -2.99
CA TYR A 136 -5.10 -7.76 -3.59
C TYR A 136 -5.42 -7.71 -5.08
N VAL A 137 -5.08 -8.77 -5.83
CA VAL A 137 -5.42 -8.88 -7.26
C VAL A 137 -6.92 -8.76 -7.46
N LYS A 138 -7.72 -9.47 -6.65
CA LYS A 138 -9.18 -9.42 -6.73
C LYS A 138 -9.70 -8.01 -6.44
N ALA A 139 -9.23 -7.36 -5.39
CA ALA A 139 -9.67 -6.01 -5.01
C ALA A 139 -9.39 -4.99 -6.12
N LEU A 140 -8.18 -4.99 -6.69
CA LEU A 140 -7.81 -4.07 -7.78
C LEU A 140 -8.62 -4.34 -9.06
N LYS A 141 -8.87 -5.62 -9.40
CA LYS A 141 -9.74 -5.99 -10.52
C LYS A 141 -11.19 -5.56 -10.30
N THR A 142 -11.74 -5.77 -9.11
CA THR A 142 -13.11 -5.33 -8.75
C THR A 142 -13.27 -3.83 -8.88
N LYS A 143 -12.21 -3.07 -8.59
CA LYS A 143 -12.19 -1.61 -8.72
C LYS A 143 -11.95 -1.12 -10.16
N ASN A 144 -11.64 -2.03 -11.09
CA ASN A 144 -11.13 -1.70 -12.42
C ASN A 144 -9.92 -0.74 -12.37
N ALA A 145 -9.05 -0.95 -11.38
CA ALA A 145 -7.86 -0.14 -11.18
C ALA A 145 -6.77 -0.50 -12.21
N PRO A 146 -6.05 0.48 -12.78
CA PRO A 146 -4.87 0.21 -13.61
C PRO A 146 -3.73 -0.28 -12.70
N PHE A 147 -3.36 -1.56 -12.79
CA PHE A 147 -2.31 -2.10 -11.94
C PHE A 147 -1.36 -3.01 -12.69
N GLU A 148 -0.11 -3.02 -12.23
CA GLU A 148 0.94 -3.91 -12.70
C GLU A 148 1.59 -4.65 -11.54
N VAL A 149 1.94 -5.92 -11.76
CA VAL A 149 2.57 -6.76 -10.75
C VAL A 149 4.08 -6.58 -10.80
N ILE A 150 4.66 -6.10 -9.70
CA ILE A 150 6.10 -5.86 -9.60
C ILE A 150 6.80 -7.02 -8.91
N SER A 151 7.69 -7.66 -9.67
CA SER A 151 8.54 -8.78 -9.24
C SER A 151 10.03 -8.41 -9.35
N GLY A 152 10.91 -9.26 -8.84
CA GLY A 152 12.36 -9.11 -8.90
C GLY A 152 12.98 -8.93 -7.52
N GLN A 153 14.30 -9.13 -7.43
CA GLN A 153 15.07 -8.95 -6.19
C GLN A 153 16.05 -7.78 -6.30
N GLY A 154 16.26 -7.06 -5.20
CA GLY A 154 17.19 -5.94 -5.15
C GLY A 154 16.91 -4.88 -6.23
N LYS A 155 17.92 -4.58 -7.07
CA LYS A 155 17.83 -3.57 -8.13
C LYS A 155 16.86 -3.95 -9.26
N GLU A 156 16.65 -5.23 -9.51
CA GLU A 156 15.75 -5.69 -10.58
C GLU A 156 14.31 -5.24 -10.32
N ARG A 157 13.86 -5.32 -9.07
CA ARG A 157 12.53 -4.86 -8.64
C ARG A 157 12.31 -3.38 -8.95
N LEU A 158 13.30 -2.55 -8.63
CA LEU A 158 13.28 -1.13 -8.93
C LEU A 158 13.21 -0.90 -10.44
N ASN A 159 14.07 -1.56 -11.22
CA ASN A 159 14.07 -1.42 -12.67
C ASN A 159 12.75 -1.84 -13.32
N ASN A 160 12.11 -2.89 -12.81
CA ASN A 160 10.79 -3.33 -13.28
C ASN A 160 9.72 -2.26 -13.00
N ALA A 161 9.71 -1.66 -11.81
CA ALA A 161 8.80 -0.57 -11.49
C ALA A 161 9.05 0.69 -12.33
N LEU A 162 10.32 1.05 -12.54
CA LEU A 162 10.69 2.20 -13.39
C LEU A 162 10.22 2.02 -14.83
N ARG A 163 10.35 0.81 -15.38
CA ARG A 163 9.87 0.49 -16.73
C ARG A 163 8.36 0.71 -16.85
N VAL A 164 7.58 0.19 -15.90
CA VAL A 164 6.12 0.39 -15.89
C VAL A 164 5.77 1.88 -15.81
N ILE A 165 6.41 2.64 -14.91
CA ILE A 165 6.13 4.08 -14.77
C ILE A 165 6.52 4.86 -16.03
N SER A 166 7.57 4.46 -16.76
CA SER A 166 7.96 5.12 -18.02
C SER A 166 7.01 4.84 -19.18
N GLU A 167 6.15 3.84 -19.07
CA GLU A 167 5.15 3.45 -20.08
C GLU A 167 3.76 4.08 -19.80
N MET A 168 3.61 4.82 -18.70
CA MET A 168 2.40 5.60 -18.35
C MET A 168 2.26 6.86 -19.21
#